data_AF-A0A3D2XVH7-F1
#
_entry.id   AF-A0A3D2XVH7-F1
#
_cell.length_a   1.000
_cell.length_b   1.000
_cell.length_c   1.000
_cell.angle_alpha   90.00
_cell.angle_beta   90.00
_cell.angle_gamma   90.00
#
_symmetry.space_group_name_H-M   'P 1'
#
loop_
_entity.id
_entity.type
_entity.pdbx_description
1 polymer ?
#
loop_
_entity_poly.entity_id
_entity_poly.type
_entity_poly.pdbx_seq_one_letter_code
_entity_poly.pdbx_strand_id
1 'polypeptide(L)' 'MTTKKKTAKPNYQFDAIVIGTGPGGEGAAMQLAKAGKRVAVIE' A
#
# COMPACT_ATOMS: atom_id res chain seq x y z
N MET A 1 -21.21 -32.43 -9.58
CA MET A 1 -19.84 -31.89 -9.61
C MET A 1 -19.93 -30.38 -9.44
N THR A 2 -19.78 -29.85 -8.23
CA THR A 2 -19.88 -28.41 -7.94
C THR A 2 -18.48 -27.79 -7.93
N THR A 3 -18.15 -27.01 -8.94
CA THR A 3 -16.88 -26.29 -9.04
C THR A 3 -16.91 -25.05 -8.14
N LYS A 4 -16.21 -25.11 -7.00
CA LYS A 4 -15.92 -23.90 -6.19
C LYS A 4 -15.06 -22.94 -7.03
N LYS A 5 -15.63 -21.79 -7.40
CA LYS A 5 -14.90 -20.68 -8.02
C LYS A 5 -13.88 -20.16 -7.01
N LYS A 6 -12.59 -20.42 -7.25
CA LYS A 6 -11.47 -19.92 -6.44
C LYS A 6 -11.44 -18.39 -6.59
N THR A 7 -11.92 -17.65 -5.60
CA THR A 7 -11.79 -16.19 -5.59
C THR A 7 -10.30 -15.85 -5.55
N ALA A 8 -9.82 -15.16 -6.58
CA ALA A 8 -8.43 -14.71 -6.63
C ALA A 8 -8.16 -13.79 -5.44
N LYS A 9 -7.12 -14.10 -4.67
CA LYS A 9 -6.69 -13.25 -3.56
C LYS A 9 -6.25 -11.90 -4.14
N PRO A 10 -6.65 -10.77 -3.55
CA PRO A 10 -6.14 -9.49 -3.99
C PRO A 10 -4.63 -9.46 -3.77
N ASN A 11 -3.91 -9.01 -4.80
CA ASN A 11 -2.45 -8.88 -4.77
C ASN A 11 -2.11 -7.39 -4.62
N TYR A 12 -1.54 -7.03 -3.48
CA TYR A 12 -1.14 -5.66 -3.19
C TYR A 12 0.39 -5.58 -3.21
N GLN A 13 0.94 -4.80 -4.14
CA GLN A 13 2.37 -4.53 -4.22
C GLN A 13 2.59 -3.04 -4.06
N PHE A 14 3.35 -2.71 -3.03
CA PHE A 14 3.79 -1.36 -2.71
C PHE A 14 5.32 -1.35 -2.71
N ASP A 15 5.88 -0.20 -3.06
CA ASP A 15 7.32 0.00 -3.00
C ASP A 15 7.74 0.44 -1.59
N ALA A 16 6.80 0.98 -0.80
CA ALA A 16 6.99 1.34 0.61
C ALA A 16 5.67 1.30 1.40
N ILE A 17 5.78 1.07 2.71
CA ILE A 17 4.67 1.21 3.67
C ILE A 17 5.12 2.21 4.74
N VAL A 18 4.30 3.25 4.97
CA VAL A 18 4.50 4.23 6.03
C VAL A 18 3.47 3.95 7.14
N ILE A 19 3.96 3.81 8.38
CA ILE A 19 3.12 3.57 9.55
C ILE A 19 3.23 4.80 10.47
N GLY A 20 2.09 5.41 10.75
CA GLY A 20 1.95 6.71 11.41
C GLY A 20 1.92 7.87 10.41
N THR A 21 0.93 8.75 10.56
CA THR A 21 0.72 9.98 9.77
C THR A 21 1.05 11.24 10.58
N GLY A 22 1.98 11.14 11.53
CA GLY A 22 2.60 12.34 12.11
C GLY A 22 3.40 13.11 11.05
N PRO A 23 3.92 14.31 11.37
CA PRO A 23 4.61 15.19 10.41
C PRO A 23 5.74 14.51 9.64
N GLY A 24 6.48 13.60 10.29
CA GLY A 24 7.52 12.81 9.65
C GLY A 24 6.99 11.75 8.68
N GLY A 25 5.88 11.09 9.02
CA GLY A 25 5.23 10.07 8.20
C GLY A 25 4.57 10.67 6.95
N GLU A 26 3.85 11.78 7.10
CA GLU A 26 3.28 12.52 5.97
C GLU A 26 4.37 13.02 5.02
N GLY A 27 5.44 13.60 5.57
CA GLY A 27 6.59 14.06 4.79
C GLY A 27 7.25 12.94 4.00
N ALA A 28 7.48 11.78 4.63
CA ALA A 28 8.05 10.61 3.98
C ALA A 28 7.14 10.04 2.88
N ALA A 29 5.85 9.85 3.19
CA ALA A 29 4.87 9.33 2.23
C ALA A 29 4.73 10.27 1.01
N MET A 30 4.68 11.58 1.25
CA MET A 30 4.59 12.58 0.19
C MET A 30 5.83 12.58 -0.71
N GLN A 31 7.04 12.52 -0.13
CA GLN A 31 8.26 12.46 -0.94
C GLN A 31 8.34 11.18 -1.78
N LEU A 32 8.00 10.03 -1.20
CA LEU A 32 7.96 8.75 -1.89
C LEU A 32 6.93 8.76 -3.03
N ALA A 33 5.74 9.32 -2.80
CA ALA A 33 4.72 9.47 -3.83
C ALA A 33 5.17 10.40 -4.98
N LYS A 34 5.80 11.55 -4.67
CA LYS A 34 6.38 12.45 -5.67
C LYS A 34 7.49 11.79 -6.49
N ALA A 35 8.22 10.84 -5.90
CA ALA A 35 9.21 10.02 -6.58
C ALA A 35 8.59 8.86 -7.41
N GLY A 36 7.26 8.83 -7.56
CA GLY A 36 6.53 7.83 -8.35
C GLY A 36 6.41 6.47 -7.68
N LYS A 37 6.66 6.37 -6.37
CA LYS A 37 6.51 5.11 -5.62
C LYS A 37 5.06 4.86 -5.24
N ARG A 38 4.65 3.60 -5.26
CA ARG A 38 3.37 3.15 -4.71
C ARG A 38 3.53 2.98 -3.21
N VAL A 39 2.96 3.90 -2.45
CA VAL A 39 3.09 3.94 -0.99
C VAL A 39 1.76 3.56 -0.36
N ALA A 40 1.78 2.61 0.57
CA ALA A 40 0.66 2.40 1.49
C ALA A 40 0.91 3.18 2.78
N VAL A 41 -0.13 3.81 3.32
CA VAL A 41 -0.06 4.58 4.56
C VAL A 41 -1.06 3.99 5.55
N ILE A 42 -0.63 3.74 6.78
CA ILE A 42 -1.44 3.21 7.88
C ILE A 42 -1.30 4.14 9.07
N GLU A 43 -2.41 4.48 9.72
CA GLU A 43 -2.46 5.22 11.00
C GLU A 43 -2.86 4.29 12.14
#